data_AF-A0A9W6E9B9-F1
#
_entry.id   AF-A0A9W6E9B9-F1
#
_cell.length_a   1.000
_cell.length_b   1.000
_cell.length_c   1.000
_cell.angle_alpha   90.00
_cell.angle_beta   90.00
_cell.angle_gamma   90.00
#
_symmetry.space_group_name_H-M   'P 1'
#
loop_
_entity.id
_entity.type
_entity.pdbx_description
1 polymer ?
#
loop_
_entity_poly.entity_id
_entity_poly.type
_entity_poly.pdbx_seq_one_letter_code
_entity_poly.pdbx_strand_id
1 'polypeptide(L)'
;MAQRKAKNEKQLGAGATAPDGPALVLDYLRKGLFVADLQQATEISMNLHNKITKAHAVKALRELHQNKLIEGRAAGKQIVYHALQERSDEVTPEIITALHEQAEKLQEQVTGLEAAEKKTRAELATICARPLVSELRRDVGQLEQELEAIHARLVQARGSDAGTVPVRVKLDAQRDWKHWQNQANVRGRICRDLWRMCTEVVPDNMDREELWRSTGHKQTLVHDPEISYCH
;
A
#
# COMPACT_ATOMS: atom_id res chain seq x y z
N MET A 1 -28.79 46.02 26.58
CA MET A 1 -28.10 44.83 26.05
C MET A 1 -27.46 44.08 27.21
N ALA A 2 -28.21 43.18 27.85
CA ALA A 2 -27.70 42.34 28.94
C ALA A 2 -27.98 40.88 28.55
N GLN A 3 -26.92 40.16 28.18
CA GLN A 3 -27.02 38.77 27.77
C GLN A 3 -26.99 37.84 28.98
N ARG A 4 -28.06 37.05 29.09
CA ARG A 4 -28.27 35.94 30.00
C ARG A 4 -27.22 34.86 29.73
N LYS A 5 -26.49 34.42 30.76
CA LYS A 5 -25.67 33.19 30.69
C LYS A 5 -26.42 32.07 31.42
N ALA A 6 -26.80 31.07 30.63
CA ALA A 6 -27.63 29.96 31.03
C ALA A 6 -26.96 29.05 32.08
N LYS A 7 -27.80 28.64 33.02
CA LYS A 7 -27.57 27.65 34.08
C LYS A 7 -27.55 26.26 33.43
N ASN A 8 -26.38 25.62 33.38
CA ASN A 8 -26.27 24.23 32.96
C ASN A 8 -26.58 23.32 34.15
N GLU A 9 -27.86 22.98 34.30
CA GLU A 9 -28.32 21.86 35.13
C GLU A 9 -27.87 20.55 34.48
N LYS A 10 -26.71 20.05 34.91
CA LYS A 10 -26.34 18.65 34.69
C LYS A 10 -26.93 17.83 35.83
N GLN A 11 -28.11 17.27 35.53
CA GLN A 11 -28.82 16.18 36.20
C GLN A 11 -28.16 15.66 37.48
N LEU A 12 -28.72 16.07 38.62
CA LEU A 12 -28.75 15.24 39.81
C LEU A 12 -29.58 13.99 39.47
N GLY A 13 -28.90 12.86 39.34
CA GLY A 13 -29.52 11.55 39.60
C GLY A 13 -29.79 11.47 41.10
N ALA A 14 -31.01 11.81 41.49
CA ALA A 14 -31.52 11.58 42.82
C ALA A 14 -31.66 10.07 43.08
N GLY A 15 -31.28 9.66 44.30
CA GLY A 15 -31.92 8.53 44.97
C GLY A 15 -31.64 7.15 44.40
N ALA A 16 -30.40 6.70 44.43
CA ALA A 16 -30.12 5.29 44.61
C ALA A 16 -29.38 5.13 45.92
N THR A 17 -30.07 4.56 46.90
CA THR A 17 -29.48 3.90 48.06
C THR A 17 -28.43 2.92 47.54
N ALA A 18 -27.17 3.34 47.47
CA ALA A 18 -26.07 2.47 47.13
C ALA A 18 -25.31 2.15 48.42
N PRO A 19 -25.68 1.09 49.16
CA PRO A 19 -24.80 0.52 50.19
C PRO A 19 -23.47 0.01 49.60
N ASP A 20 -23.29 0.11 48.28
CA ASP A 20 -22.18 -0.51 47.55
C ASP A 20 -20.94 0.38 47.38
N GLY A 21 -21.01 1.68 47.70
CA GLY A 21 -19.87 2.60 47.55
C GLY A 21 -18.64 2.18 48.38
N PRO A 22 -18.79 2.01 49.71
CA PRO A 22 -17.70 1.53 50.57
C PRO A 22 -17.25 0.09 50.22
N ALA A 23 -18.19 -0.78 49.85
CA ALA A 23 -17.88 -2.16 49.46
C ALA A 23 -17.04 -2.24 48.18
N LEU A 24 -17.38 -1.45 47.16
CA LEU A 24 -16.63 -1.34 45.91
C LEU A 24 -15.21 -0.77 46.11
N VAL A 25 -15.06 0.23 46.99
CA VAL A 25 -13.74 0.77 47.34
C VAL A 25 -12.91 -0.28 48.08
N LEU A 26 -13.52 -1.02 49.02
CA LEU A 26 -12.83 -2.08 49.76
C LEU A 26 -12.40 -3.25 48.85
N ASP A 27 -13.28 -3.68 47.94
CA ASP A 27 -12.99 -4.74 46.96
C ASP A 27 -11.87 -4.30 45.99
N TYR A 28 -11.91 -3.04 45.53
CA TYR A 28 -10.84 -2.46 44.72
C TYR A 28 -9.48 -2.46 45.46
N LEU A 29 -9.46 -2.06 46.74
CA LEU A 29 -8.23 -2.04 47.54
C LEU A 29 -7.67 -3.46 47.81
N ARG A 30 -8.55 -4.44 48.01
CA ARG A 30 -8.17 -5.84 48.25
C ARG A 30 -7.64 -6.55 47.00
N LYS A 31 -8.28 -6.33 45.84
CA LYS A 31 -7.90 -7.00 44.59
C LYS A 31 -6.55 -6.57 44.05
N GLY A 32 -6.14 -5.33 44.30
CA GLY A 32 -4.98 -4.74 43.63
C GLY A 32 -3.74 -4.53 44.47
N LEU A 33 -3.71 -4.95 45.75
CA LEU A 33 -2.64 -4.59 46.69
C LEU A 33 -2.30 -3.08 46.65
N PHE A 34 -3.30 -2.25 46.33
CA PHE A 34 -3.08 -0.83 46.10
C PHE A 34 -3.04 -0.11 47.44
N VAL A 35 -1.96 0.63 47.63
CA VAL A 35 -1.81 1.64 48.66
C VAL A 35 -2.52 2.89 48.14
N ALA A 36 -3.53 3.41 48.85
CA ALA A 36 -4.41 4.46 48.36
C ALA A 36 -4.48 5.67 49.30
N ASP A 37 -4.07 6.85 48.86
CA ASP A 37 -4.11 8.07 49.68
C ASP A 37 -5.34 8.98 49.41
N LEU A 38 -5.55 9.98 50.28
CA LEU A 38 -6.65 10.95 50.18
C LEU A 38 -6.63 11.79 48.88
N GLN A 39 -5.48 12.00 48.24
CA GLN A 39 -5.38 12.71 46.96
C GLN A 39 -5.68 11.80 45.77
N GLN A 40 -5.37 10.51 45.91
CA GLN A 40 -5.70 9.43 44.99
C GLN A 40 -7.19 9.05 45.01
N ALA A 41 -8.04 9.68 45.83
CA ALA A 41 -9.50 9.52 45.70
C ALA A 41 -10.02 9.89 44.28
N THR A 42 -9.29 10.74 43.56
CA THR A 42 -9.52 11.02 42.13
C THR A 42 -9.17 9.80 41.26
N GLU A 43 -8.05 9.15 41.54
CA GLU A 43 -7.57 7.95 40.85
C GLU A 43 -8.45 6.74 41.14
N ILE A 44 -8.90 6.55 42.39
CA ILE A 44 -9.88 5.53 42.78
C ILE A 44 -11.19 5.73 42.01
N SER A 45 -11.69 6.96 41.95
CA SER A 45 -12.87 7.32 41.15
C SER A 45 -12.66 6.97 39.67
N MET A 46 -11.49 7.28 39.10
CA MET A 46 -11.19 7.01 37.69
C MET A 46 -11.01 5.52 37.40
N ASN A 47 -10.32 4.77 38.25
CA ASN A 47 -10.08 3.34 38.11
C ASN A 47 -11.35 2.50 38.34
N LEU A 48 -12.28 3.00 39.15
CA LEU A 48 -13.64 2.47 39.25
C LEU A 48 -14.56 3.00 38.14
N HIS A 49 -14.02 3.57 37.06
CA HIS A 49 -14.74 4.11 35.90
C HIS A 49 -15.84 5.13 36.27
N ASN A 50 -15.57 6.00 37.24
CA ASN A 50 -16.48 7.02 37.78
C ASN A 50 -17.78 6.47 38.35
N LYS A 51 -17.85 5.19 38.71
CA LYS A 51 -18.98 4.60 39.46
C LYS A 51 -19.20 5.27 40.82
N ILE A 52 -18.14 5.86 41.38
CA ILE A 52 -18.16 6.62 42.62
C ILE A 52 -17.49 7.96 42.33
N THR A 53 -18.08 9.07 42.79
CA THR A 53 -17.47 10.40 42.65
C THR A 53 -16.29 10.58 43.61
N LYS A 54 -15.32 11.46 43.30
CA LYS A 54 -14.21 11.80 44.20
C LYS A 54 -14.66 12.11 45.64
N ALA A 55 -15.74 12.89 45.79
CA ALA A 55 -16.27 13.24 47.11
C ALA A 55 -16.81 12.01 47.87
N HIS A 56 -17.49 11.10 47.15
CA HIS A 56 -17.97 9.85 47.73
C HIS A 56 -16.82 8.87 48.02
N ALA A 57 -15.77 8.82 47.21
CA ALA A 57 -14.57 8.01 47.47
C ALA A 57 -13.84 8.48 48.74
N VAL A 58 -13.68 9.80 48.93
CA VAL A 58 -13.11 10.36 50.18
C VAL A 58 -13.98 10.00 51.39
N LYS A 59 -15.31 10.06 51.25
CA LYS A 59 -16.24 9.67 52.32
C LYS A 59 -16.14 8.18 52.64
N ALA A 60 -16.13 7.33 51.62
CA ALA A 60 -15.99 5.88 51.75
C ALA A 60 -14.68 5.48 52.41
N LEU A 61 -13.54 6.09 52.04
CA LEU A 61 -12.25 5.83 52.70
C LEU A 61 -12.28 6.18 54.19
N ARG A 62 -12.86 7.33 54.56
CA ARG A 62 -13.00 7.71 55.97
C ARG A 62 -13.92 6.77 56.75
N GLU A 63 -15.02 6.36 56.13
CA GLU A 63 -15.99 5.43 56.72
C GLU A 63 -15.39 4.03 56.92
N LEU A 64 -14.68 3.50 55.93
CA LEU A 64 -13.97 2.22 56.01
C LEU A 64 -12.85 2.26 57.07
N HIS A 65 -12.15 3.39 57.20
CA HIS A 65 -11.14 3.59 58.24
C HIS A 65 -11.77 3.66 59.64
N GLN A 66 -12.88 4.38 59.78
CA GLN A 66 -13.63 4.46 61.03
C GLN A 66 -14.20 3.10 61.45
N ASN A 67 -14.61 2.29 60.48
CA ASN A 67 -15.07 0.91 60.68
C ASN A 67 -13.92 -0.10 60.84
N LYS A 68 -12.65 0.34 60.87
CA LYS A 68 -11.43 -0.48 61.01
C LYS A 68 -11.29 -1.59 59.96
N LEU A 69 -11.89 -1.41 58.77
CA LEU A 69 -11.74 -2.35 57.65
C LEU A 69 -10.49 -2.05 56.80
N ILE A 70 -9.98 -0.82 56.89
CA ILE A 70 -8.73 -0.37 56.28
C ILE A 70 -7.93 0.40 57.33
N GLU A 71 -6.61 0.36 57.23
CA GLU A 71 -5.71 1.11 58.10
C GLU A 71 -5.23 2.37 57.38
N GLY A 72 -5.16 3.50 58.09
CA GLY A 72 -4.66 4.77 57.59
C GLY A 72 -3.31 5.12 58.23
N ARG A 73 -2.25 5.19 57.44
CA ARG A 73 -0.94 5.66 57.89
C ARG A 73 -0.70 7.10 57.45
N ALA A 74 -0.28 7.96 58.38
CA ALA A 74 0.17 9.31 58.04
C ALA A 74 1.51 9.25 57.30
N ALA A 75 1.55 9.78 56.08
CA ALA A 75 2.75 9.97 55.29
C ALA A 75 2.93 11.48 55.02
N GLY A 76 3.69 12.15 55.90
CA GLY A 76 3.88 13.59 55.83
C GLY A 76 2.57 14.37 56.03
N LYS A 77 2.14 15.11 55.00
CA LYS A 77 0.91 15.93 55.03
C LYS A 77 -0.37 15.16 54.65
N GLN A 78 -0.25 13.88 54.31
CA GLN A 78 -1.35 13.08 53.76
C GLN A 78 -1.56 11.80 54.58
N ILE A 79 -2.77 11.25 54.49
CA ILE A 79 -3.09 9.93 55.05
C ILE A 79 -3.23 8.97 53.88
N VAL A 80 -2.49 7.87 53.97
CA VAL A 80 -2.47 6.77 53.03
C VAL A 80 -3.24 5.62 53.66
N TYR A 81 -4.29 5.17 52.99
CA TYR A 81 -5.10 4.03 53.39
C TYR A 81 -4.67 2.76 52.66
N HIS A 82 -4.63 1.65 53.38
CA HIS A 82 -4.43 0.33 52.81
C HIS A 82 -5.45 -0.64 53.40
N ALA A 83 -5.88 -1.60 52.57
CA ALA A 83 -6.71 -2.69 53.07
C ALA A 83 -5.90 -3.51 54.09
N LEU A 84 -6.55 -3.91 55.19
CA LEU A 84 -5.96 -4.84 56.13
C LEU A 84 -5.79 -6.19 55.42
N GLN A 85 -4.54 -6.64 55.30
CA GLN A 85 -4.23 -7.97 54.83
C GLN A 85 -4.26 -8.91 56.03
N GLU A 86 -5.03 -10.00 55.95
CA GLU A 86 -4.94 -11.06 56.94
C GLU A 86 -3.50 -11.61 56.90
N ARG A 87 -2.82 -11.59 58.05
CA ARG A 87 -1.57 -12.33 58.21
C ARG A 87 -1.97 -13.80 58.23
N SER A 88 -1.91 -14.44 57.07
CA SER A 88 -2.01 -15.89 57.00
C SER A 88 -0.69 -16.45 57.55
N ASP A 89 -0.75 -17.02 58.74
CA ASP A 89 0.36 -17.78 59.34
C ASP A 89 0.59 -19.12 58.61
N GLU A 90 -0.19 -19.43 57.55
CA GLU A 90 -0.11 -20.66 56.76
C GLU A 90 0.93 -20.60 55.64
N VAL A 91 1.50 -19.42 55.34
CA VAL A 91 2.51 -19.28 54.28
C VAL A 91 3.89 -19.61 54.83
N THR A 92 4.27 -20.87 54.73
CA THR A 92 5.61 -21.36 55.06
C THR A 92 6.61 -21.05 53.92
N PRO A 93 7.91 -20.90 54.21
CA PRO A 93 8.92 -20.66 53.18
C PRO A 93 8.94 -21.76 52.12
N GLU A 94 8.61 -23.00 52.49
CA GLU A 94 8.51 -24.14 51.58
C GLU A 94 7.40 -23.97 50.53
N ILE A 95 6.26 -23.37 50.91
CA ILE A 95 5.17 -23.07 49.98
C ILE A 95 5.61 -21.97 49.00
N ILE A 96 6.33 -20.96 49.48
CA ILE A 96 6.85 -19.88 48.62
C ILE A 96 7.84 -20.44 47.60
N THR A 97 8.76 -21.31 48.01
CA THR A 97 9.71 -21.94 47.10
C THR A 97 9.01 -22.83 46.08
N ALA A 98 8.03 -23.62 46.50
CA ALA A 98 7.24 -24.46 45.60
C ALA A 98 6.44 -23.64 44.58
N LEU A 99 5.88 -22.49 44.98
CA LEU A 99 5.20 -21.58 44.06
C LEU A 99 6.18 -20.92 43.07
N HIS A 100 7.41 -20.61 43.52
CA HIS A 100 8.43 -20.05 42.66
C HIS A 100 8.90 -21.06 41.61
N GLU A 101 9.13 -22.31 41.99
CA GLU A 101 9.44 -23.42 41.06
C GLU A 101 8.32 -23.64 40.05
N GLN A 102 7.06 -23.57 40.48
CA GLN A 102 5.92 -23.65 39.58
C GLN A 102 5.86 -22.47 38.60
N ALA A 103 6.15 -21.25 39.06
CA ALA A 103 6.18 -20.06 38.22
C ALA A 103 7.27 -20.17 37.15
N GLU A 104 8.49 -20.59 37.52
CA GLU A 104 9.59 -20.84 36.59
C GLU A 104 9.22 -21.91 35.56
N LYS A 105 8.66 -23.04 36.01
CA LYS A 105 8.21 -24.11 35.11
C LYS A 105 7.13 -23.64 34.12
N LEU A 106 6.17 -22.84 34.59
CA LEU A 106 5.13 -22.27 33.72
C LEU A 106 5.73 -21.27 32.73
N GLN A 107 6.70 -20.46 33.16
CA GLN A 107 7.40 -19.51 32.30
C GLN A 107 8.19 -20.23 31.19
N GLU A 108 8.89 -21.32 31.52
CA GLU A 108 9.55 -22.19 30.53
C GLU A 108 8.55 -22.80 29.54
N GLN A 109 7.39 -23.26 30.02
CA GLN A 109 6.34 -23.78 29.14
C GLN A 109 5.78 -22.72 28.20
N VAL A 110 5.52 -21.51 28.70
CA VAL A 110 5.01 -20.38 27.89
C VAL A 110 6.01 -20.03 26.80
N THR A 111 7.29 -19.84 27.17
CA THR A 111 8.34 -19.50 26.21
C THR A 111 8.56 -20.62 25.16
N GLY A 112 8.49 -21.88 25.57
CA GLY A 112 8.53 -23.03 24.66
C GLY A 112 7.35 -23.08 23.69
N LEU A 113 6.13 -22.83 24.17
CA LEU A 113 4.93 -22.80 23.34
C LEU A 113 4.93 -21.62 22.36
N GLU A 114 5.39 -20.44 22.77
CA GLU A 114 5.55 -19.29 21.88
C GLU A 114 6.55 -19.56 20.75
N ALA A 115 7.66 -20.25 21.05
CA ALA A 115 8.62 -20.65 20.03
C ALA A 115 8.02 -21.66 19.04
N ALA A 116 7.24 -22.62 19.54
CA ALA A 116 6.53 -23.60 18.71
C ALA A 116 5.44 -22.94 17.84
N GLU A 117 4.68 -21.98 18.36
CA GLU A 117 3.69 -21.20 17.61
C GLU A 117 4.35 -20.43 16.47
N LYS A 118 5.45 -19.72 16.73
CA LYS A 118 6.20 -19.01 15.69
C LYS A 118 6.70 -19.94 14.60
N LYS A 119 7.23 -21.12 14.97
CA LYS A 119 7.71 -22.13 14.02
C LYS A 119 6.59 -22.68 13.15
N THR A 120 5.51 -23.16 13.77
CA THR A 120 4.36 -23.73 13.05
C THR A 120 3.69 -22.69 12.15
N ARG A 121 3.62 -21.43 12.57
CA ARG A 121 3.11 -20.32 11.75
C ARG A 121 3.99 -20.05 10.52
N ALA A 122 5.32 -20.13 10.65
CA ALA A 122 6.23 -19.99 9.53
C ALA A 122 6.11 -21.16 8.52
N GLU A 123 5.96 -22.38 9.03
CA GLU A 123 5.72 -23.58 8.21
C GLU A 123 4.39 -23.46 7.44
N LEU A 124 3.32 -23.03 8.13
CA LEU A 124 2.01 -22.79 7.52
C LEU A 124 2.10 -21.72 6.43
N ALA A 125 2.77 -20.60 6.68
CA ALA A 125 2.96 -19.55 5.67
C ALA A 125 3.69 -20.07 4.43
N THR A 126 4.68 -20.95 4.62
CA THR A 126 5.41 -21.58 3.51
C THR A 126 4.51 -22.50 2.69
N ILE A 127 3.65 -23.28 3.35
CA ILE A 127 2.69 -24.17 2.67
C ILE A 127 1.63 -23.35 1.93
N CYS A 128 1.08 -22.31 2.55
CA CYS A 128 0.06 -21.45 1.93
C CYS A 128 0.60 -20.61 0.76
N ALA A 129 1.90 -20.27 0.76
CA ALA A 129 2.52 -19.60 -0.38
C ALA A 129 2.64 -20.49 -1.63
N ARG A 130 2.53 -21.82 -1.48
CA ARG A 130 2.59 -22.76 -2.58
C ARG A 130 1.20 -22.86 -3.24
N PRO A 131 1.05 -22.51 -4.53
CA PRO A 131 -0.23 -22.63 -5.24
C PRO A 131 -0.67 -24.09 -5.32
N LEU A 132 -1.99 -24.31 -5.37
CA LEU A 132 -2.55 -25.65 -5.48
C LEU A 132 -2.18 -26.25 -6.85
N VAL A 133 -1.93 -27.56 -6.88
CA VAL A 133 -1.60 -28.26 -8.13
C VAL A 133 -2.74 -28.15 -9.16
N SER A 134 -3.99 -28.10 -8.71
CA SER A 134 -5.16 -27.88 -9.57
C SER A 134 -5.16 -26.48 -10.20
N GLU A 135 -4.79 -25.44 -9.44
CA GLU A 135 -4.68 -24.06 -9.94
C GLU A 135 -3.55 -23.95 -10.96
N LEU A 136 -2.38 -24.51 -10.66
CA LEU A 136 -1.26 -24.58 -11.61
C LEU A 136 -1.66 -25.27 -12.91
N ARG A 137 -2.39 -26.38 -12.85
CA ARG A 137 -2.89 -27.08 -14.06
C ARG A 137 -3.86 -26.21 -14.86
N ARG A 138 -4.75 -25.48 -14.18
CA ARG A 138 -5.67 -24.54 -14.82
C ARG A 138 -4.90 -23.41 -15.53
N ASP A 139 -3.93 -22.82 -14.86
CA ASP A 139 -3.12 -21.72 -15.40
C ASP A 139 -2.27 -22.17 -16.58
N VAL A 140 -1.65 -23.36 -16.51
CA VAL A 140 -0.92 -23.95 -17.63
C VAL A 140 -1.85 -24.14 -18.83
N GLY A 141 -3.04 -24.72 -18.62
CA GLY A 141 -4.00 -24.90 -19.72
C GLY A 141 -4.48 -23.58 -20.34
N GLN A 142 -4.63 -22.52 -19.55
CA GLN A 142 -4.96 -21.18 -20.06
C GLN A 142 -3.81 -20.59 -20.88
N LEU A 143 -2.58 -20.66 -20.37
CA LEU A 143 -1.39 -20.17 -21.06
C LEU A 143 -1.14 -20.92 -22.37
N GLU A 144 -1.37 -22.23 -22.40
CA GLU A 144 -1.30 -23.03 -23.63
C GLU A 144 -2.33 -22.55 -24.67
N GLN A 145 -3.58 -22.30 -24.25
CA GLN A 145 -4.61 -21.77 -25.14
C GLN A 145 -4.27 -20.36 -25.67
N GLU A 146 -3.75 -19.49 -24.81
CA GLU A 146 -3.30 -18.15 -25.21
C GLU A 146 -2.14 -18.20 -26.21
N LEU A 147 -1.18 -19.09 -25.96
CA LEU A 147 -0.05 -19.32 -26.84
C LEU A 147 -0.53 -19.77 -28.21
N GLU A 148 -1.42 -20.75 -28.28
CA GLU A 148 -2.01 -21.23 -29.55
C GLU A 148 -2.78 -20.12 -30.27
N ALA A 149 -3.56 -19.32 -29.54
CA ALA A 149 -4.27 -18.18 -30.13
C ALA A 149 -3.32 -17.12 -30.69
N ILE A 150 -2.24 -16.80 -29.98
CA ILE A 150 -1.20 -15.88 -30.44
C ILE A 150 -0.50 -16.45 -31.68
N HIS A 151 -0.13 -17.73 -31.68
CA HIS A 151 0.49 -18.36 -32.83
C HIS A 151 -0.44 -18.37 -34.05
N ALA A 152 -1.70 -18.71 -33.89
CA ALA A 152 -2.68 -18.68 -34.98
C ALA A 152 -2.80 -17.27 -35.58
N ARG A 153 -2.89 -16.24 -34.72
CA ARG A 153 -2.88 -14.83 -35.17
C ARG A 153 -1.60 -14.45 -35.88
N LEU A 154 -0.46 -14.95 -35.41
CA LEU A 154 0.85 -14.72 -36.02
C LEU A 154 0.93 -15.36 -37.41
N VAL A 155 0.49 -16.61 -37.54
CA VAL A 155 0.42 -17.33 -38.83
C VAL A 155 -0.52 -16.60 -39.80
N GLN A 156 -1.69 -16.15 -39.34
CA GLN A 156 -2.61 -15.35 -40.15
C GLN A 156 -2.01 -14.01 -40.58
N ALA A 157 -1.35 -13.30 -39.67
CA ALA A 157 -0.67 -12.03 -39.96
C ALA A 157 0.53 -12.21 -40.91
N ARG A 158 1.12 -13.40 -40.95
CA ARG A 158 2.17 -13.80 -41.91
C ARG A 158 1.61 -14.31 -43.25
N GLY A 159 0.30 -14.28 -43.46
CA GLY A 159 -0.36 -14.80 -44.66
C GLY A 159 0.31 -14.32 -45.96
N SER A 160 0.61 -15.29 -46.83
CA SER A 160 1.13 -15.16 -48.21
C SER A 160 2.15 -14.03 -48.43
N ASP A 161 3.42 -14.35 -48.19
CA ASP A 161 4.59 -13.59 -48.64
C ASP A 161 4.76 -12.17 -48.06
N ALA A 162 5.14 -12.10 -46.79
CA ALA A 162 6.14 -11.15 -46.35
C ALA A 162 6.76 -11.69 -45.06
N GLY A 163 7.89 -12.41 -45.20
CA GLY A 163 8.77 -12.64 -44.06
C GLY A 163 9.02 -11.32 -43.34
N THR A 164 9.01 -11.32 -42.00
CA THR A 164 9.28 -10.12 -41.21
C THR A 164 10.64 -9.57 -41.62
N VAL A 165 10.66 -8.56 -42.50
CA VAL A 165 11.90 -7.99 -43.02
C VAL A 165 12.66 -7.42 -41.82
N PRO A 166 13.89 -7.89 -41.55
CA PRO A 166 14.68 -7.43 -40.42
C PRO A 166 14.80 -5.91 -40.45
N VAL A 167 14.71 -5.27 -39.29
CA VAL A 167 14.75 -3.80 -39.16
C VAL A 167 15.95 -3.21 -39.89
N ARG A 168 17.11 -3.88 -39.82
CA ARG A 168 18.33 -3.48 -40.53
C ARG A 168 18.16 -3.42 -42.05
N VAL A 169 17.50 -4.41 -42.64
CA VAL A 169 17.24 -4.46 -44.08
C VAL A 169 16.30 -3.33 -44.50
N LYS A 170 15.28 -2.99 -43.69
CA LYS A 170 14.41 -1.84 -43.95
C LYS A 170 15.17 -0.52 -43.90
N LEU A 171 16.06 -0.35 -42.92
CA LEU A 171 16.86 0.87 -42.76
C LEU A 171 17.86 1.04 -43.91
N ASP A 172 18.54 -0.04 -44.31
CA ASP A 172 19.46 -0.03 -45.45
C ASP A 172 18.71 0.30 -46.75
N ALA A 173 17.57 -0.36 -47.01
CA ALA A 173 16.74 -0.06 -48.17
C ALA A 173 16.23 1.39 -48.19
N GLN A 174 15.85 1.95 -47.03
CA GLN A 174 15.42 3.34 -46.94
C GLN A 174 16.56 4.34 -47.21
N ARG A 175 17.78 4.04 -46.76
CA ARG A 175 18.97 4.85 -47.05
C ARG A 175 19.26 4.83 -48.55
N ASP A 176 19.25 3.64 -49.15
CA ASP A 176 19.55 3.46 -50.57
C ASP A 176 18.49 4.13 -51.44
N TRP A 177 17.20 4.02 -51.07
CA TRP A 177 16.10 4.74 -51.72
C TRP A 177 16.34 6.25 -51.71
N LYS A 178 16.64 6.84 -50.54
CA LYS A 178 16.94 8.28 -50.42
C LYS A 178 18.13 8.69 -51.26
N HIS A 179 19.18 7.86 -51.29
CA HIS A 179 20.36 8.13 -52.11
C HIS A 179 20.00 8.20 -53.61
N TRP A 180 19.32 7.18 -54.12
CA TRP A 180 18.94 7.12 -55.54
C TRP A 180 17.90 8.17 -55.92
N GLN A 181 16.96 8.48 -55.03
CA GLN A 181 16.00 9.56 -55.23
C GLN A 181 16.70 10.92 -55.35
N ASN A 182 17.68 11.21 -54.49
CA ASN A 182 18.47 12.44 -54.59
C ASN A 182 19.26 12.49 -55.90
N GLN A 183 19.88 11.38 -56.31
CA GLN A 183 20.59 11.30 -57.59
C GLN A 183 19.65 11.53 -58.78
N ALA A 184 18.45 10.94 -58.77
CA ALA A 184 17.44 11.15 -59.80
C ALA A 184 17.01 12.63 -59.85
N ASN A 185 16.79 13.26 -58.69
CA ASN A 185 16.41 14.68 -58.60
C ASN A 185 17.51 15.62 -59.16
N VAL A 186 18.77 15.36 -58.80
CA VAL A 186 19.92 16.15 -59.29
C VAL A 186 20.07 15.97 -60.80
N ARG A 187 20.02 14.73 -61.30
CA ARG A 187 20.10 14.44 -62.75
C ARG A 187 18.95 15.08 -63.51
N GLY A 188 17.74 15.02 -62.97
CA GLY A 188 16.56 15.68 -63.54
C GLY A 188 16.73 17.20 -63.61
N ARG A 189 17.31 17.83 -62.58
CA ARG A 189 17.63 19.26 -62.61
C ARG A 189 18.65 19.60 -63.69
N ILE A 190 19.77 18.88 -63.74
CA ILE A 190 20.82 19.08 -64.75
C ILE A 190 20.25 18.93 -66.17
N CYS A 191 19.44 17.90 -66.39
CA CYS A 191 18.79 17.67 -67.69
C CYS A 191 17.86 18.83 -68.06
N ARG A 192 17.04 19.33 -67.13
CA ARG A 192 16.18 20.50 -67.37
C ARG A 192 16.97 21.77 -67.66
N ASP A 193 18.06 22.01 -66.94
CA ASP A 193 18.90 23.20 -67.12
C ASP A 193 19.63 23.17 -68.47
N LEU A 194 20.21 22.01 -68.84
CA LEU A 194 20.79 21.79 -70.17
C LEU A 194 19.75 21.94 -71.28
N TRP A 195 18.58 21.36 -71.10
CA TRP A 195 17.49 21.49 -72.06
C TRP A 195 17.07 22.94 -72.26
N ARG A 196 16.94 23.72 -71.19
CA ARG A 196 16.63 25.15 -71.25
C ARG A 196 17.67 25.90 -72.08
N MET A 197 18.96 25.69 -71.78
CA MET A 197 20.06 26.32 -72.52
C MET A 197 20.03 25.94 -74.01
N CYS A 198 19.76 24.68 -74.34
CA CYS A 198 19.60 24.27 -75.73
C CYS A 198 18.43 24.98 -76.41
N THR A 199 17.26 25.08 -75.76
CA THR A 199 16.08 25.73 -76.34
C THR A 199 16.21 27.24 -76.54
N GLU A 200 17.07 27.92 -75.78
CA GLU A 200 17.29 29.37 -75.91
C GLU A 200 18.10 29.77 -77.15
N VAL A 201 18.84 28.83 -77.75
CA VAL A 201 19.75 29.07 -78.89
C VAL A 201 19.23 28.41 -80.18
N VAL A 202 18.01 27.88 -80.16
CA VAL A 202 17.43 27.18 -81.32
C VAL A 202 16.86 28.18 -82.33
N PRO A 203 17.16 28.02 -83.64
CA PRO A 203 16.61 28.89 -84.67
C PRO A 203 15.09 28.71 -84.82
N ASP A 204 14.36 29.77 -85.20
CA ASP A 204 12.89 29.80 -85.29
C ASP A 204 12.24 28.74 -86.21
N ASN A 205 13.03 28.01 -87.00
CA ASN A 205 12.58 26.99 -87.94
C ASN A 205 12.66 25.54 -87.41
N MET A 206 13.03 25.33 -86.16
CA MET A 206 13.17 23.99 -85.56
C MET A 206 12.23 23.80 -84.36
N ASP A 207 11.42 22.74 -84.41
CA ASP A 207 10.45 22.42 -83.36
C ASP A 207 11.11 21.69 -82.16
N ARG A 208 10.52 21.87 -80.96
CA ARG A 208 10.98 21.32 -79.68
C ARG A 208 11.08 19.79 -79.71
N GLU A 209 10.14 19.11 -80.35
CA GLU A 209 10.15 17.65 -80.47
C GLU A 209 11.29 17.16 -81.37
N GLU A 210 11.62 17.91 -82.42
CA GLU A 210 12.68 17.60 -83.37
C GLU A 210 14.05 17.81 -82.74
N LEU A 211 14.20 18.84 -81.90
CA LEU A 211 15.38 19.05 -81.06
C LEU A 211 15.57 17.93 -80.02
N TRP A 212 14.49 17.46 -79.41
CA TRP A 212 14.56 16.39 -78.39
C TRP A 212 14.97 15.05 -79.01
N ARG A 213 14.47 14.75 -80.21
CA ARG A 213 14.88 13.56 -80.97
C ARG A 213 16.32 13.66 -81.50
N SER A 214 16.74 14.82 -82.01
CA SER A 214 18.08 15.02 -82.58
C SER A 214 19.20 15.01 -81.52
N THR A 215 18.91 15.43 -80.30
CA THR A 215 19.82 15.32 -79.13
C THR A 215 19.86 13.91 -78.53
N GLY A 216 19.22 12.93 -79.16
CA GLY A 216 19.30 11.50 -78.79
C GLY A 216 18.56 11.12 -77.52
N HIS A 217 17.68 11.99 -76.99
CA HIS A 217 16.91 11.69 -75.79
C HIS A 217 15.78 10.72 -76.13
N LYS A 218 15.77 9.55 -75.48
CA LYS A 218 14.67 8.58 -75.62
C LYS A 218 13.51 9.03 -74.74
N GLN A 219 12.29 8.93 -75.25
CA GLN A 219 11.07 9.17 -74.49
C GLN A 219 10.93 8.07 -73.44
N THR A 220 11.59 8.24 -72.31
CA THR A 220 11.44 7.33 -71.16
C THR A 220 10.05 7.56 -70.60
N LEU A 221 9.23 6.52 -70.67
CA LEU A 221 7.97 6.35 -69.95
C LEU A 221 8.22 6.40 -68.44
N VAL A 222 8.55 7.58 -67.94
CA VAL A 222 8.33 7.95 -66.55
C VAL A 222 7.22 8.97 -66.65
N HIS A 223 6.00 8.55 -66.27
CA HIS A 223 4.93 9.47 -65.94
C HIS A 223 5.41 10.31 -64.76
N ASP A 224 6.20 11.34 -65.07
CA ASP A 224 6.59 12.38 -64.13
C ASP A 224 5.58 13.52 -64.35
N PRO A 225 4.59 13.70 -63.47
CA PRO A 225 3.49 14.65 -63.68
C PRO A 225 3.98 16.09 -63.85
N GLU A 226 5.19 16.41 -63.36
CA GLU A 226 5.74 17.77 -63.41
C GLU A 226 6.36 18.17 -64.76
N ILE A 227 6.64 17.23 -65.66
CA ILE A 227 7.07 17.56 -67.03
C ILE A 227 5.86 17.71 -67.97
N SER A 228 4.68 17.24 -67.55
CA SER A 228 3.45 17.27 -68.36
C SER A 228 2.61 18.55 -68.21
N TYR A 229 3.05 19.54 -67.43
CA TYR A 229 2.30 20.78 -67.15
C TYR A 229 2.88 22.04 -67.80
N CYS A 230 3.49 21.90 -68.98
CA CYS A 230 3.71 23.03 -69.88
C CYS A 230 3.19 22.66 -71.28
N HIS A 231 1.87 22.60 -71.40
CA HIS A 231 1.20 22.91 -72.66
C HIS A 231 1.04 24.42 -72.79
#